data_AF-A0A7C7H3B3-F1
#
_entry.id   AF-A0A7C7H3B3-F1
#
_cell.length_a   1.000
_cell.length_b   1.000
_cell.length_c   1.000
_cell.angle_alpha   90.00
_cell.angle_beta   90.00
_cell.angle_gamma   90.00
#
_symmetry.space_group_name_H-M   'P 1'
#
loop_
_entity.id
_entity.type
_entity.pdbx_description
1 polymer ?
#
loop_
_entity_poly.entity_id
_entity_poly.type
_entity_poly.pdbx_seq_one_letter_code
_entity_poly.pdbx_strand_id
1 'polypeptide(L)'
;MASWKGMPVLIASLNHWSNCKNGSGLTVFSFNPLIVNQYLLKSQKNPLLFTLISSIMNHCVCKSRKMIKQDSEYSVIVSNIIYLLMVKKDLKPEKGKLLISKPFLHDPYFKRSVVFLTEHNNDGTVGFILNKPVDISINEAVDEFPEFNSKLYIGGPVQRDSLYYLHTMGNTICDSVEVAKGIYWGGNFEVLKVLIESNKISKNELKFFMGYSGWDKKQLEKEMKNDSWIVAPAKIEHIIGDDSENLWSNVLKIFGKEYAMLANFSEHPSLN
;
A
#
# COMPACT_ATOMS: atom_id res chain seq x y z
N MET A 1 -7.23 -16.84 8.67
CA MET A 1 -8.09 -15.77 9.24
C MET A 1 -7.85 -15.77 10.75
N ALA A 2 -6.98 -14.89 11.26
CA ALA A 2 -6.75 -14.75 12.70
C ALA A 2 -7.35 -13.42 13.14
N SER A 3 -8.42 -13.51 13.92
CA SER A 3 -9.19 -12.39 14.50
C SER A 3 -8.31 -11.59 15.46
N TRP A 4 -8.08 -10.31 15.16
CA TRP A 4 -7.33 -9.37 15.99
C TRP A 4 -8.21 -8.74 17.08
N LYS A 5 -8.79 -9.55 17.97
CA LYS A 5 -9.58 -9.06 19.11
C LYS A 5 -8.77 -8.73 20.38
N GLY A 6 -7.43 -8.70 20.32
CA GLY A 6 -6.57 -8.55 21.51
C GLY A 6 -5.65 -7.31 21.58
N MET A 7 -5.62 -6.45 20.55
CA MET A 7 -4.64 -5.35 20.49
C MET A 7 -4.75 -4.29 21.61
N PRO A 8 -5.94 -3.95 22.17
CA PRO A 8 -6.01 -3.02 23.30
C PRO A 8 -5.43 -3.59 24.61
N VAL A 9 -5.38 -4.92 24.75
CA VAL A 9 -4.87 -5.60 25.96
C VAL A 9 -3.33 -5.68 25.95
N LEU A 10 -2.70 -5.69 24.77
CA LEU A 10 -1.25 -5.75 24.65
C LEU A 10 -0.56 -4.43 25.04
N ILE A 11 -1.18 -3.28 24.77
CA ILE A 11 -0.69 -1.98 25.23
C ILE A 11 -0.79 -1.86 26.76
N ALA A 12 -1.84 -2.44 27.37
CA ALA A 12 -1.97 -2.49 28.82
C ALA A 12 -0.95 -3.46 29.48
N SER A 13 -0.53 -4.51 28.78
CA SER A 13 0.46 -5.48 29.28
C SER A 13 1.90 -4.96 29.29
N LEU A 14 2.21 -3.89 28.54
CA LEU A 14 3.51 -3.20 28.60
C LEU A 14 3.71 -2.39 29.88
N ASN A 15 2.66 -2.20 30.69
CA ASN A 15 2.74 -1.54 31.99
C ASN A 15 3.02 -2.51 33.16
N HIS A 16 3.17 -3.81 32.91
CA HIS A 16 3.62 -4.75 33.95
C HIS A 16 5.14 -4.91 33.91
N TRP A 17 5.83 -3.87 34.38
CA TRP A 17 7.25 -3.92 34.69
C TRP A 17 7.44 -4.66 36.02
N SER A 18 8.10 -5.81 35.99
CA SER A 18 8.48 -6.51 37.22
C SER A 18 9.66 -5.77 37.87
N ASN A 19 9.37 -5.02 38.93
CA ASN A 19 10.39 -4.41 39.78
C ASN A 19 11.22 -5.49 40.50
N CYS A 20 12.41 -5.82 40.01
CA CYS A 20 13.40 -6.54 40.81
C CYS A 20 14.10 -5.52 41.74
N LYS A 21 13.72 -5.53 43.02
CA LYS A 21 14.49 -4.85 44.08
C LYS A 21 15.67 -5.74 44.47
N ASN A 22 16.89 -5.29 44.21
CA ASN A 22 18.05 -5.74 44.98
C ASN A 22 18.28 -4.79 46.15
N GLY A 23 18.83 -5.32 47.25
CA GLY A 23 18.90 -4.74 48.60
C GLY A 23 19.66 -3.42 48.79
N SER A 24 19.82 -2.61 47.74
CA SER A 24 20.38 -1.26 47.76
C SER A 24 19.40 -0.20 47.24
N GLY A 25 18.10 -0.51 47.13
CA GLY A 25 17.06 0.47 46.78
C GLY A 25 17.03 0.94 45.32
N LEU A 26 17.63 0.20 44.39
CA LEU A 26 17.63 0.51 42.95
C LEU A 26 16.75 -0.48 42.18
N THR A 27 15.88 0.05 41.33
CA THR A 27 15.07 -0.69 40.36
C THR A 27 15.92 -0.97 39.11
N VAL A 28 16.23 -2.23 38.83
CA VAL A 28 16.89 -2.63 37.58
C VAL A 28 15.79 -3.01 36.57
N PHE A 29 15.76 -2.34 35.43
CA PHE A 29 14.86 -2.70 34.33
C PHE A 29 15.48 -3.85 33.53
N SER A 30 14.98 -5.06 33.71
CA SER A 30 15.30 -6.19 32.81
C SER A 30 14.13 -6.44 31.86
N PHE A 31 14.43 -6.62 30.57
CA PHE A 31 13.44 -7.14 29.63
C PHE A 31 12.90 -8.49 30.11
N ASN A 32 11.59 -8.72 30.00
CA ASN A 32 10.99 -10.02 30.31
C ASN A 32 11.59 -11.10 29.37
N PRO A 33 12.33 -12.09 29.89
CA PRO A 33 13.05 -13.07 29.08
C PRO A 33 12.14 -13.88 28.14
N LEU A 34 10.87 -14.06 28.50
CA LEU A 34 9.90 -14.80 27.68
C LEU A 34 9.47 -14.00 26.45
N ILE A 35 9.34 -12.68 26.59
CA ILE A 35 9.00 -11.78 25.48
C ILE A 35 10.18 -11.71 24.52
N VAL A 36 11.39 -11.55 25.06
CA VAL A 36 12.65 -11.55 24.30
C VAL A 36 12.82 -12.85 23.53
N ASN A 37 12.62 -14.00 24.18
CA ASN A 37 12.74 -15.30 23.52
C ASN A 37 11.66 -15.50 22.45
N GLN A 38 10.43 -15.02 22.65
CA GLN A 38 9.41 -15.03 21.58
C GLN A 38 9.82 -14.18 20.37
N TYR A 39 10.48 -13.04 20.58
CA TYR A 39 10.97 -12.20 19.48
C TYR A 39 12.19 -12.80 18.78
N LEU A 40 13.15 -13.37 19.52
CA LEU A 40 14.31 -14.07 18.97
C LEU A 40 13.90 -15.32 18.18
N LEU A 41 12.92 -16.09 18.66
CA LEU A 41 12.36 -17.23 17.93
C LEU A 41 11.64 -16.83 16.64
N LYS A 42 11.01 -15.65 16.61
CA LYS A 42 10.36 -15.12 15.39
C LYS A 42 11.36 -14.51 14.40
N SER A 43 12.51 -14.00 14.86
CA SER A 43 13.55 -13.39 14.02
C SER A 43 14.55 -14.40 13.44
N GLN A 44 14.54 -15.67 13.88
CA GLN A 44 15.41 -16.74 13.36
C GLN A 44 15.33 -16.98 11.85
N LYS A 45 14.30 -16.48 11.15
CA LYS A 45 14.18 -16.54 9.68
C LYS A 45 14.91 -15.41 8.94
N ASN A 46 15.49 -14.43 9.64
CA ASN A 46 16.25 -13.33 9.05
C ASN A 46 17.55 -13.07 9.86
N PRO A 47 18.71 -13.56 9.39
CA PRO A 47 19.97 -13.49 10.13
C PRO A 47 20.41 -12.06 10.45
N LEU A 48 20.21 -11.10 9.54
CA LEU A 48 20.60 -9.70 9.76
C LEU A 48 19.76 -9.03 10.84
N LEU A 49 18.46 -9.32 10.87
CA LEU A 49 17.55 -8.84 11.91
C LEU A 49 17.91 -9.44 13.28
N PHE A 50 18.29 -10.71 13.31
CA PHE A 50 18.75 -11.38 14.52
C PHE A 50 20.04 -10.73 15.06
N THR A 51 21.04 -10.49 14.22
CA THR A 51 22.30 -9.85 14.61
C THR A 51 22.10 -8.41 15.08
N LEU A 52 21.22 -7.65 14.41
CA LEU A 52 20.91 -6.27 14.78
C LEU A 52 20.17 -6.19 16.13
N ILE A 53 19.13 -7.02 16.32
CA ILE A 53 18.40 -7.11 17.60
C ILE A 53 19.35 -7.57 18.71
N SER A 54 20.16 -8.60 18.48
CA SER A 54 21.14 -9.08 19.45
C SER A 54 22.20 -8.02 19.79
N SER A 55 22.66 -7.23 18.81
CA SER A 55 23.62 -6.15 19.02
C SER A 55 23.03 -5.00 19.83
N ILE A 56 21.80 -4.58 19.52
CA ILE A 56 21.08 -3.54 20.26
C ILE A 56 20.83 -3.99 21.70
N MET A 57 20.42 -5.25 21.89
CA MET A 57 20.19 -5.83 23.21
C MET A 57 21.47 -5.96 24.04
N ASN A 58 22.58 -6.40 23.44
CA ASN A 58 23.88 -6.46 24.13
C ASN A 58 24.42 -5.06 24.48
N HIS A 59 24.14 -4.04 23.66
CA HIS A 59 24.55 -2.68 23.95
C HIS A 59 23.77 -2.06 25.13
N CYS A 60 22.50 -2.42 25.30
CA CYS A 60 21.70 -2.01 26.46
C CYS A 60 22.13 -2.64 27.79
N VAL A 61 22.77 -3.82 27.78
CA VAL A 61 23.22 -4.51 29.01
C VAL A 61 24.55 -3.93 29.55
N CYS A 62 25.35 -3.25 28.73
CA CYS A 62 26.72 -2.85 29.08
C CYS A 62 26.90 -1.43 29.67
N LYS A 63 25.88 -0.56 29.69
CA LYS A 63 26.02 0.80 30.24
C LYS A 63 25.63 0.89 31.72
N SER A 64 26.64 0.78 32.57
CA SER A 64 26.58 0.97 34.02
C SER A 64 26.62 2.47 34.41
N ARG A 65 25.66 2.86 35.26
CA ARG A 65 25.75 3.84 36.37
C ARG A 65 25.56 5.36 36.19
N LYS A 66 25.43 5.99 35.00
CA LYS A 66 25.32 7.49 34.97
C LYS A 66 24.28 8.18 34.07
N MET A 67 23.35 7.51 33.40
CA MET A 67 22.47 8.16 32.39
C MET A 67 20.97 7.80 32.48
N ILE A 68 20.36 7.81 33.67
CA ILE A 68 18.98 7.30 33.86
C ILE A 68 17.87 8.18 33.20
N LYS A 69 18.15 9.42 32.77
CA LYS A 69 17.15 10.27 32.07
C LYS A 69 17.08 10.08 30.55
N GLN A 70 18.10 9.48 29.93
CA GLN A 70 18.19 9.34 28.47
C GLN A 70 17.66 7.97 27.98
N ASP A 71 17.46 7.02 28.90
CA ASP A 71 17.12 5.63 28.59
C ASP A 71 15.63 5.41 28.25
N SER A 72 14.71 6.27 28.70
CA SER A 72 13.28 6.13 28.36
C SER A 72 13.01 6.51 26.90
N GLU A 73 13.64 7.56 26.39
CA GLU A 73 13.57 7.95 24.99
C GLU A 73 14.25 6.92 24.10
N TYR A 74 15.44 6.43 24.47
CA TYR A 74 16.15 5.41 23.69
C TYR A 74 15.39 4.08 23.60
N SER A 75 14.77 3.61 24.70
CA SER A 75 13.95 2.39 24.71
C SER A 75 12.69 2.53 23.85
N VAL A 76 12.02 3.68 23.90
CA VAL A 76 10.86 3.99 23.04
C VAL A 76 11.29 4.12 21.58
N ILE A 77 12.42 4.75 21.28
CA ILE A 77 12.98 4.87 19.94
C ILE A 77 13.34 3.49 19.39
N VAL A 78 14.03 2.65 20.15
CA VAL A 78 14.38 1.28 19.74
C VAL A 78 13.13 0.43 19.57
N SER A 79 12.13 0.53 20.45
CA SER A 79 10.85 -0.18 20.31
C SER A 79 10.07 0.30 19.08
N ASN A 80 10.04 1.60 18.80
CA ASN A 80 9.41 2.19 17.62
C ASN A 80 10.18 1.86 16.33
N ILE A 81 11.52 1.80 16.37
CA ILE A 81 12.37 1.36 15.26
C ILE A 81 12.18 -0.13 15.02
N ILE A 82 12.15 -0.96 16.05
CA ILE A 82 11.87 -2.39 15.93
C ILE A 82 10.44 -2.60 15.42
N TYR A 83 9.45 -1.86 15.90
CA TYR A 83 8.09 -1.87 15.37
C TYR A 83 8.05 -1.42 13.90
N LEU A 84 8.75 -0.35 13.54
CA LEU A 84 8.86 0.15 12.17
C LEU A 84 9.58 -0.86 11.24
N LEU A 85 10.66 -1.48 11.71
CA LEU A 85 11.41 -2.52 11.00
C LEU A 85 10.62 -3.84 10.91
N MET A 86 9.79 -4.18 11.92
CA MET A 86 8.95 -5.39 11.93
C MET A 86 7.61 -5.21 11.19
N VAL A 87 7.13 -3.96 11.05
CA VAL A 87 5.93 -3.60 10.27
C VAL A 87 6.27 -3.32 8.80
N LYS A 88 7.56 -3.41 8.41
CA LYS A 88 7.96 -3.51 7.00
C LYS A 88 7.52 -4.86 6.44
N LYS A 89 6.21 -4.98 6.24
CA LYS A 89 5.64 -6.05 5.44
C LYS A 89 5.96 -5.64 4.01
N ASP A 90 7.09 -6.10 3.50
CA ASP A 90 7.40 -6.02 2.07
C ASP A 90 6.32 -6.83 1.35
N LEU A 91 5.23 -6.12 1.03
CA LEU A 91 4.12 -6.69 0.30
C LEU A 91 4.66 -7.02 -1.09
N LYS A 92 4.33 -8.22 -1.54
CA LYS A 92 4.65 -8.65 -2.90
C LYS A 92 3.55 -8.18 -3.83
N PRO A 93 3.87 -7.85 -5.09
CA PRO A 93 2.86 -7.67 -6.11
C PRO A 93 1.92 -8.88 -6.13
N GLU A 94 0.62 -8.61 -6.18
CA GLU A 94 -0.43 -9.62 -6.19
C GLU A 94 -1.69 -8.97 -6.80
N LYS A 95 -2.54 -9.79 -7.40
CA LYS A 95 -3.87 -9.37 -7.85
C LYS A 95 -4.62 -8.67 -6.69
N GLY A 96 -5.23 -7.52 -6.98
CA GLY A 96 -5.95 -6.70 -6.00
C GLY A 96 -5.07 -5.80 -5.13
N LYS A 97 -3.77 -5.67 -5.44
CA LYS A 97 -2.85 -4.71 -4.77
C LYS A 97 -2.66 -3.45 -5.61
N LEU A 98 -2.10 -2.44 -4.96
CA LEU A 98 -1.63 -1.22 -5.60
C LEU A 98 -0.11 -1.27 -5.79
N LEU A 99 0.36 -0.78 -6.93
CA LEU A 99 1.73 -0.35 -7.15
C LEU A 99 1.77 1.17 -7.12
N ILE A 100 2.60 1.73 -6.26
CA ILE A 100 2.81 3.17 -6.14
C ILE A 100 4.19 3.45 -6.70
N SER A 101 4.25 4.27 -7.74
CA SER A 101 5.53 4.68 -8.31
C SER A 101 6.35 5.45 -7.28
N LYS A 102 7.66 5.20 -7.23
CA LYS A 102 8.56 6.05 -6.46
C LYS A 102 8.76 7.41 -7.14
N PRO A 103 9.09 8.47 -6.38
CA PRO A 103 9.22 9.84 -6.91
C PRO A 103 10.21 9.98 -8.09
N PHE A 104 11.25 9.13 -8.11
CA PHE A 104 12.32 9.16 -9.11
C PHE A 104 12.07 8.24 -10.31
N LEU A 105 10.87 7.66 -10.43
CA LEU A 105 10.51 6.90 -11.63
C LEU A 105 10.27 7.89 -12.79
N HIS A 106 11.18 7.89 -13.76
CA HIS A 106 11.21 8.85 -14.88
C HIS A 106 10.35 8.45 -16.09
N ASP A 107 9.73 7.27 -16.06
CA ASP A 107 8.85 6.85 -17.13
C ASP A 107 7.65 7.81 -17.27
N PRO A 108 7.36 8.35 -18.46
CA PRO A 108 6.29 9.35 -18.65
C PRO A 108 4.89 8.80 -18.34
N TYR A 109 4.64 7.51 -18.58
CA TYR A 109 3.38 6.85 -18.25
C TYR A 109 3.27 6.56 -16.76
N PHE A 110 4.38 6.27 -16.08
CA PHE A 110 4.35 5.82 -14.69
C PHE A 110 4.84 6.82 -13.64
N LYS A 111 5.41 7.98 -14.03
CA LYS A 111 5.75 9.06 -13.09
C LYS A 111 4.52 9.45 -12.28
N ARG A 112 4.66 9.40 -10.95
CA ARG A 112 3.59 9.71 -9.97
C ARG A 112 2.29 8.95 -10.21
N SER A 113 2.38 7.74 -10.75
CA SER A 113 1.24 6.84 -10.96
C SER A 113 0.95 5.98 -9.72
N VAL A 114 -0.34 5.66 -9.56
CA VAL A 114 -0.84 4.58 -8.72
C VAL A 114 -1.53 3.57 -9.63
N VAL A 115 -1.01 2.35 -9.69
CA VAL A 115 -1.54 1.28 -10.54
C VAL A 115 -2.27 0.25 -9.69
N PHE A 116 -3.49 -0.12 -10.08
CA PHE A 116 -4.21 -1.24 -9.51
C PHE A 116 -3.97 -2.51 -10.31
N LEU A 117 -3.48 -3.56 -9.66
CA LEU A 117 -3.18 -4.84 -10.30
C LEU A 117 -4.46 -5.68 -10.43
N THR A 118 -4.93 -5.88 -11.65
CA THR A 118 -6.10 -6.71 -11.95
C THR A 118 -5.78 -8.16 -12.20
N GLU A 119 -4.55 -8.42 -12.64
CA GLU A 119 -4.03 -9.75 -12.86
C GLU A 119 -2.55 -9.81 -12.45
N HIS A 120 -2.13 -10.91 -11.82
CA HIS A 120 -0.73 -11.18 -11.55
C HIS A 120 -0.53 -12.71 -11.49
N ASN A 121 0.11 -13.28 -12.50
CA ASN A 121 0.36 -14.71 -12.62
C ASN A 121 1.74 -14.97 -13.26
N ASN A 122 2.02 -16.23 -13.63
CA ASN A 122 3.30 -16.63 -14.20
C ASN A 122 3.51 -16.17 -15.66
N ASP A 123 2.45 -15.75 -16.32
CA ASP A 123 2.45 -15.34 -17.73
C ASP A 123 2.63 -13.83 -17.84
N GLY A 124 2.07 -13.06 -16.90
CA GLY A 124 2.28 -11.63 -16.83
C GLY A 124 1.55 -10.94 -15.68
N THR A 125 1.58 -9.61 -15.73
CA THR A 125 0.80 -8.76 -14.82
C THR A 125 0.03 -7.73 -15.63
N VAL A 126 -1.22 -7.49 -15.25
CA VAL A 126 -2.07 -6.45 -15.84
C VAL A 126 -2.54 -5.52 -14.72
N GLY A 127 -2.57 -4.22 -15.03
CA GLY A 127 -3.15 -3.23 -14.13
C GLY A 127 -3.56 -1.94 -14.81
N PHE A 128 -4.25 -1.09 -14.07
CA PHE A 128 -4.75 0.20 -14.53
C PHE A 128 -4.20 1.33 -13.68
N ILE A 129 -3.63 2.36 -14.33
CA ILE A 129 -3.26 3.60 -13.65
C ILE A 129 -4.54 4.34 -13.24
N LEU A 130 -4.67 4.63 -11.94
CA LEU A 130 -5.90 5.14 -11.34
C LEU A 130 -6.02 6.66 -11.35
N ASN A 131 -4.91 7.38 -11.51
CA ASN A 131 -4.79 8.81 -11.22
C ASN A 131 -4.27 9.64 -12.40
N LYS A 132 -4.56 9.21 -13.63
CA LYS A 132 -4.26 9.97 -14.86
C LYS A 132 -5.54 10.22 -15.66
N PRO A 133 -6.39 11.18 -15.25
CA PRO A 133 -7.57 11.54 -16.03
C PRO A 133 -7.16 12.15 -17.37
N VAL A 134 -8.06 12.06 -18.36
CA VAL A 134 -7.96 12.78 -19.63
C VAL A 134 -9.08 13.79 -19.74
N ASP A 135 -8.83 14.88 -20.47
CA ASP A 135 -9.81 15.94 -20.75
C ASP A 135 -10.75 15.56 -21.90
N ILE A 136 -11.26 14.33 -21.87
CA ILE A 136 -12.22 13.77 -22.83
C ILE A 136 -13.25 12.99 -22.03
N SER A 137 -14.53 13.22 -22.32
CA SER A 137 -15.63 12.49 -21.68
C SER A 137 -15.78 11.08 -22.28
N ILE A 138 -16.41 10.16 -21.54
CA ILE A 138 -16.69 8.82 -22.08
C ILE A 138 -17.60 8.88 -23.32
N ASN A 139 -18.54 9.83 -23.35
CA ASN A 139 -19.47 10.05 -24.45
C ASN A 139 -18.79 10.57 -25.73
N GLU A 140 -17.65 11.26 -25.60
CA GLU A 140 -16.81 11.67 -26.74
C GLU A 140 -15.89 10.55 -27.23
N ALA A 141 -15.46 9.67 -26.33
CA ALA A 141 -14.50 8.61 -26.64
C ALA A 141 -15.15 7.36 -27.24
N VAL A 142 -16.45 7.15 -27.03
CA VAL A 142 -17.17 5.94 -27.40
C VAL A 142 -18.45 6.29 -28.13
N ASP A 143 -18.54 5.87 -29.39
CA ASP A 143 -19.75 6.02 -30.20
C ASP A 143 -20.94 5.28 -29.56
N GLU A 144 -22.13 5.88 -29.65
CA GLU A 144 -23.39 5.30 -29.13
C GLU A 144 -23.36 4.98 -27.61
N PHE A 145 -22.53 5.69 -26.84
CA PHE A 145 -22.50 5.55 -25.39
C PHE A 145 -23.63 6.38 -24.73
N PRO A 146 -24.40 5.82 -23.78
CA PRO A 146 -25.44 6.56 -23.09
C PRO A 146 -24.87 7.73 -22.29
N GLU A 147 -25.61 8.84 -22.21
CA GLU A 147 -25.21 10.05 -21.48
C GLU A 147 -24.77 9.71 -20.05
N PHE A 148 -23.48 9.89 -19.77
CA PHE A 148 -22.91 9.53 -18.48
C PHE A 148 -21.74 10.43 -18.12
N ASN A 149 -21.97 11.29 -17.13
CA ASN A 149 -20.96 12.23 -16.66
C ASN A 149 -19.89 11.53 -15.81
N SER A 150 -18.94 10.87 -16.49
CA SER A 150 -17.78 10.22 -15.90
C SER A 150 -16.50 10.56 -16.66
N LYS A 151 -15.41 10.64 -15.90
CA LYS A 151 -14.07 10.89 -16.43
C LYS A 151 -13.51 9.62 -17.05
N LEU A 152 -12.68 9.81 -18.06
CA LEU A 152 -11.86 8.77 -18.64
C LEU A 152 -10.43 8.87 -18.10
N TYR A 153 -9.77 7.74 -17.90
CA TYR A 153 -8.41 7.68 -17.37
C TYR A 153 -7.48 6.95 -18.34
N ILE A 154 -6.20 7.32 -18.36
CA ILE A 154 -5.18 6.51 -19.05
C ILE A 154 -4.88 5.31 -18.16
N GLY A 155 -5.26 4.11 -18.57
CA GLY A 155 -4.97 2.88 -17.83
C GLY A 155 -3.53 2.37 -18.04
N GLY A 156 -2.91 2.71 -19.17
CA GLY A 156 -1.50 2.45 -19.46
C GLY A 156 -1.17 2.56 -20.95
N PRO A 157 0.08 2.22 -21.34
CA PRO A 157 0.56 2.41 -22.71
C PRO A 157 0.08 1.34 -23.71
N VAL A 158 -0.51 0.24 -23.25
CA VAL A 158 -0.90 -0.90 -24.08
C VAL A 158 -2.37 -0.79 -24.50
N GLN A 159 -2.68 -1.08 -25.76
CA GLN A 159 -4.05 -1.03 -26.33
C GLN A 159 -4.80 0.28 -26.01
N ARG A 160 -4.17 1.42 -26.29
CA ARG A 160 -4.69 2.76 -25.95
C ARG A 160 -6.04 3.08 -26.58
N ASP A 161 -6.41 2.41 -27.66
CA ASP A 161 -7.69 2.61 -28.35
C ASP A 161 -8.81 1.70 -27.80
N SER A 162 -8.52 0.88 -26.79
CA SER A 162 -9.49 -0.01 -26.16
C SER A 162 -9.98 0.54 -24.83
N LEU A 163 -11.30 0.47 -24.64
CA LEU A 163 -11.97 0.86 -23.41
C LEU A 163 -12.00 -0.30 -22.41
N TYR A 164 -11.63 -0.01 -21.17
CA TYR A 164 -11.79 -0.89 -20.03
C TYR A 164 -12.54 -0.17 -18.91
N TYR A 165 -13.13 -0.93 -17.99
CA TYR A 165 -13.78 -0.36 -16.83
C TYR A 165 -13.67 -1.24 -15.60
N LEU A 166 -13.64 -0.59 -14.44
CA LEU A 166 -13.76 -1.20 -13.12
C LEU A 166 -15.08 -0.77 -12.50
N HIS A 167 -15.75 -1.69 -11.80
CA HIS A 167 -17.04 -1.40 -11.18
C HIS A 167 -17.27 -2.17 -9.88
N THR A 168 -18.29 -1.76 -9.12
CA THR A 168 -18.77 -2.46 -7.91
C THR A 168 -19.98 -3.37 -8.17
N MET A 169 -20.51 -3.37 -9.39
CA MET A 169 -21.74 -4.06 -9.82
C MET A 169 -21.59 -5.57 -10.10
N GLY A 170 -20.96 -6.31 -9.18
CA GLY A 170 -20.57 -7.72 -9.35
C GLY A 170 -21.56 -8.63 -10.07
N ASN A 171 -22.53 -9.19 -9.36
CA ASN A 171 -23.50 -10.14 -9.96
C ASN A 171 -24.49 -9.49 -10.93
N THR A 172 -24.55 -8.17 -10.99
CA THR A 172 -25.48 -7.43 -11.86
C THR A 172 -24.96 -7.39 -13.29
N ILE A 173 -23.65 -7.18 -13.48
CA ILE A 173 -23.00 -7.21 -14.78
C ILE A 173 -22.43 -8.61 -14.96
N CYS A 174 -23.03 -9.40 -15.84
CA CYS A 174 -22.56 -10.76 -16.14
C CYS A 174 -21.15 -10.73 -16.73
N ASP A 175 -20.43 -11.87 -16.63
CA ASP A 175 -19.06 -12.07 -17.15
C ASP A 175 -17.97 -11.18 -16.50
N SER A 176 -18.32 -10.49 -15.42
CA SER A 176 -17.37 -9.67 -14.67
C SER A 176 -16.43 -10.53 -13.84
N VAL A 177 -15.14 -10.15 -13.79
CA VAL A 177 -14.13 -10.87 -13.00
C VAL A 177 -13.88 -10.12 -11.69
N GLU A 178 -14.11 -10.77 -10.55
CA GLU A 178 -13.75 -10.18 -9.25
C GLU A 178 -12.22 -10.08 -9.12
N VAL A 179 -11.73 -8.86 -8.90
CA VAL A 179 -10.31 -8.56 -8.75
C VAL A 179 -9.91 -8.45 -7.29
N ALA A 180 -10.68 -7.68 -6.54
CA ALA A 180 -10.57 -7.51 -5.10
C ALA A 180 -11.98 -7.50 -4.53
N LYS A 181 -12.11 -7.66 -3.21
CA LYS A 181 -13.43 -7.71 -2.55
C LYS A 181 -14.31 -6.52 -2.97
N GLY A 182 -15.37 -6.79 -3.74
CA GLY A 182 -16.31 -5.78 -4.21
C GLY A 182 -15.83 -4.90 -5.37
N ILE A 183 -14.71 -5.25 -6.02
CA ILE A 183 -14.19 -4.60 -7.22
C ILE A 183 -14.09 -5.64 -8.33
N TYR A 184 -14.73 -5.31 -9.45
CA TYR A 184 -14.85 -6.17 -10.60
C TYR A 184 -14.27 -5.47 -11.82
N TRP A 185 -13.70 -6.28 -12.71
CA TRP A 185 -13.14 -5.85 -13.98
C TRP A 185 -13.92 -6.48 -15.13
N GLY A 186 -14.26 -5.64 -16.12
CA GLY A 186 -14.90 -6.08 -17.36
C GLY A 186 -16.35 -6.48 -17.17
N GLY A 187 -16.77 -7.51 -17.90
CA GLY A 187 -18.16 -7.96 -17.98
C GLY A 187 -18.86 -7.54 -19.26
N ASN A 188 -20.18 -7.73 -19.29
CA ASN A 188 -20.99 -7.45 -20.46
C ASN A 188 -21.24 -5.93 -20.62
N PHE A 189 -20.66 -5.36 -21.68
CA PHE A 189 -20.74 -3.93 -21.97
C PHE A 189 -22.15 -3.45 -22.31
N GLU A 190 -22.97 -4.27 -22.96
CA GLU A 190 -24.37 -3.92 -23.27
C GLU A 190 -25.22 -3.84 -22.00
N VAL A 191 -24.99 -4.76 -21.05
CA VAL A 191 -25.65 -4.71 -19.74
C VAL A 191 -25.25 -3.44 -18.99
N LEU A 192 -23.96 -3.05 -19.05
CA LEU A 192 -23.50 -1.79 -18.46
C LEU A 192 -24.25 -0.58 -19.03
N LYS A 193 -24.38 -0.49 -20.36
CA LYS A 193 -25.11 0.61 -21.01
C LYS A 193 -26.57 0.68 -20.54
N VAL A 194 -27.28 -0.45 -20.49
CA VAL A 194 -28.66 -0.52 -19.98
C VAL A 194 -28.76 -0.07 -18.51
N LEU A 195 -27.79 -0.42 -17.67
CA LEU A 195 -27.75 0.02 -16.28
C LEU A 195 -27.54 1.53 -16.15
N ILE A 196 -26.72 2.12 -17.02
CA ILE A 196 -26.49 3.56 -17.09
C ILE A 196 -27.77 4.29 -17.51
N GLU A 197 -28.41 3.86 -18.62
CA GLU A 197 -29.65 4.46 -19.12
C GLU A 197 -30.79 4.39 -18.11
N SER A 198 -30.86 3.28 -17.37
CA SER A 198 -31.87 3.10 -16.32
C SER A 198 -31.52 3.77 -14.99
N ASN A 199 -30.43 4.55 -14.92
CA ASN A 199 -29.94 5.23 -13.72
C ASN A 199 -29.72 4.28 -12.53
N LYS A 200 -29.36 3.02 -12.79
CA LYS A 200 -29.11 1.99 -11.76
C LYS A 200 -27.66 1.90 -11.30
N ILE A 201 -26.77 2.61 -11.98
CA ILE A 201 -25.35 2.71 -11.61
C ILE A 201 -24.96 4.18 -11.53
N SER A 202 -24.24 4.55 -10.48
CA SER A 202 -23.74 5.90 -10.31
C SER A 202 -22.29 6.02 -10.77
N LYS A 203 -21.84 7.26 -11.03
CA LYS A 203 -20.44 7.55 -11.36
C LYS A 203 -19.43 7.11 -10.29
N ASN A 204 -19.87 6.98 -9.03
CA ASN A 204 -19.01 6.57 -7.91
C ASN A 204 -18.90 5.04 -7.79
N GLU A 205 -19.47 4.29 -8.74
CA GLU A 205 -19.48 2.82 -8.78
C GLU A 205 -18.78 2.29 -10.05
N LEU A 206 -18.28 3.19 -10.89
CA LEU A 206 -17.75 2.90 -12.21
C LEU A 206 -16.58 3.83 -12.55
N LYS A 207 -15.49 3.26 -13.07
CA LYS A 207 -14.34 4.03 -13.55
C LYS A 207 -13.86 3.48 -14.89
N PHE A 208 -13.67 4.36 -15.86
CA PHE A 208 -13.28 4.01 -17.23
C PHE A 208 -11.79 4.27 -17.49
N PHE A 209 -11.20 3.42 -18.32
CA PHE A 209 -9.79 3.48 -18.68
C PHE A 209 -9.61 3.29 -20.19
N MET A 210 -8.71 4.06 -20.78
CA MET A 210 -8.13 3.81 -22.10
C MET A 210 -6.82 3.05 -21.94
N GLY A 211 -6.74 1.89 -22.58
CA GLY A 211 -5.59 1.01 -22.47
C GLY A 211 -5.35 0.47 -21.06
N TYR A 212 -4.26 -0.29 -20.94
CA TYR A 212 -3.83 -0.88 -19.68
C TYR A 212 -2.32 -0.89 -19.55
N SER A 213 -1.86 -1.15 -18.34
CA SER A 213 -0.45 -1.36 -18.00
C SER A 213 -0.17 -2.85 -17.95
N GLY A 214 0.67 -3.32 -18.86
CA GLY A 214 1.09 -4.72 -18.92
C GLY A 214 2.55 -4.87 -18.54
N TRP A 215 2.86 -5.89 -17.76
CA TRP A 215 4.23 -6.35 -17.54
C TRP A 215 4.40 -7.76 -18.06
N ASP A 216 5.42 -7.95 -18.87
CA ASP A 216 5.86 -9.27 -19.28
C ASP A 216 6.39 -10.06 -18.08
N LYS A 217 6.50 -11.37 -18.27
CA LYS A 217 7.08 -12.28 -17.29
C LYS A 217 8.40 -11.76 -16.74
N LYS A 218 8.51 -11.70 -15.41
CA LYS A 218 9.67 -11.20 -14.63
C LYS A 218 9.99 -9.70 -14.81
N GLN A 219 9.31 -8.96 -15.68
CA GLN A 219 9.56 -7.53 -15.85
C GLN A 219 9.24 -6.77 -14.56
N LEU A 220 8.03 -6.99 -14.00
CA LEU A 220 7.65 -6.38 -12.74
C LEU A 220 8.60 -6.76 -11.60
N GLU A 221 9.04 -8.03 -11.54
CA GLU A 221 10.01 -8.47 -10.54
C GLU A 221 11.35 -7.73 -10.65
N LYS A 222 11.80 -7.45 -11.87
CA LYS A 222 13.02 -6.66 -12.12
C LYS A 222 12.83 -5.21 -11.67
N GLU A 223 11.68 -4.62 -11.95
CA GLU A 223 11.35 -3.25 -11.51
C GLU A 223 11.22 -3.15 -9.98
N MET A 224 10.66 -4.17 -9.33
CA MET A 224 10.64 -4.30 -7.86
C MET A 224 12.07 -4.37 -7.29
N LYS A 225 12.98 -5.12 -7.92
CA LYS A 225 14.40 -5.20 -7.53
C LYS A 225 15.14 -3.88 -7.74
N ASN A 226 14.76 -3.13 -8.77
CA ASN A 226 15.28 -1.79 -9.06
C ASN A 226 14.61 -0.70 -8.20
N ASP A 227 13.83 -1.10 -7.18
CA ASP A 227 13.22 -0.19 -6.22
C ASP A 227 12.28 0.85 -6.87
N SER A 228 11.66 0.50 -8.00
CA SER A 228 10.81 1.42 -8.78
C SER A 228 9.40 1.59 -8.21
N TRP A 229 8.95 0.62 -7.40
CA TRP A 229 7.57 0.51 -6.93
C TRP A 229 7.48 0.24 -5.44
N ILE A 230 6.43 0.76 -4.81
CA ILE A 230 5.99 0.41 -3.46
C ILE A 230 4.67 -0.34 -3.60
N VAL A 231 4.58 -1.51 -2.96
CA VAL A 231 3.34 -2.31 -2.97
C VAL A 231 2.49 -1.95 -1.76
N ALA A 232 1.21 -1.68 -2.00
CA ALA A 232 0.25 -1.34 -0.94
C ALA A 232 -1.05 -2.15 -1.06
N PRO A 233 -1.78 -2.36 0.05
CA PRO A 233 -3.12 -2.90 -0.01
C PRO A 233 -4.06 -1.90 -0.69
N ALA A 234 -4.95 -2.40 -1.56
CA ALA A 234 -5.98 -1.57 -2.16
C ALA A 234 -7.20 -1.45 -1.25
N LYS A 235 -7.86 -0.29 -1.30
CA LYS A 235 -9.21 -0.06 -0.76
C LYS A 235 -10.09 0.44 -1.90
N ILE A 236 -11.39 0.21 -1.77
CA ILE A 236 -12.39 0.60 -2.79
C ILE A 236 -12.32 2.10 -3.10
N GLU A 237 -12.13 2.91 -2.05
CA GLU A 237 -12.01 4.37 -2.11
C GLU A 237 -10.83 4.82 -2.99
N HIS A 238 -9.71 4.09 -2.95
CA HIS A 238 -8.53 4.42 -3.77
C HIS A 238 -8.75 4.12 -5.25
N ILE A 239 -9.67 3.19 -5.58
CA ILE A 239 -9.85 2.69 -6.94
C ILE A 239 -10.95 3.49 -7.66
N ILE A 240 -12.14 3.58 -7.06
CA ILE A 240 -13.32 4.20 -7.70
C ILE A 240 -13.64 5.57 -7.10
N GLY A 241 -13.34 5.81 -5.82
CA GLY A 241 -13.83 6.99 -5.09
C GLY A 241 -12.94 8.25 -5.17
N ASP A 242 -11.64 8.11 -5.41
CA ASP A 242 -10.70 9.24 -5.39
C ASP A 242 -10.39 9.72 -6.81
N ASP A 243 -11.08 10.79 -7.20
CA ASP A 243 -10.81 11.55 -8.44
C ASP A 243 -9.72 12.60 -8.24
N SER A 244 -9.08 12.66 -7.07
CA SER A 244 -8.05 13.65 -6.83
C SER A 244 -6.80 13.33 -7.63
N GLU A 245 -6.27 14.35 -8.30
CA GLU A 245 -4.90 14.38 -8.84
C GLU A 245 -3.85 14.05 -7.76
N ASN A 246 -4.25 14.11 -6.48
CA ASN A 246 -3.45 13.86 -5.30
C ASN A 246 -3.45 12.40 -4.83
N LEU A 247 -4.14 11.45 -5.50
CA LEU A 247 -4.19 10.05 -5.07
C LEU A 247 -2.78 9.48 -4.79
N TRP A 248 -1.81 9.77 -5.65
CA TRP A 248 -0.43 9.35 -5.46
C TRP A 248 0.17 9.87 -4.14
N SER A 249 0.06 11.17 -3.88
CA SER A 249 0.56 11.78 -2.64
C SER A 249 -0.17 11.23 -1.41
N ASN A 250 -1.49 11.07 -1.49
CA ASN A 250 -2.33 10.55 -0.41
C ASN A 250 -1.94 9.12 -0.02
N VAL A 251 -1.88 8.22 -1.02
CA VAL A 251 -1.51 6.82 -0.81
C VAL A 251 -0.05 6.71 -0.34
N LEU A 252 0.85 7.51 -0.89
CA LEU A 252 2.25 7.56 -0.47
C LEU A 252 2.40 8.02 0.99
N LYS A 253 1.63 9.01 1.45
CA LYS A 253 1.64 9.46 2.85
C LYS A 253 1.11 8.38 3.81
N ILE A 254 0.09 7.64 3.40
CA ILE A 254 -0.51 6.57 4.21
C ILE A 254 0.45 5.39 4.37
N PHE A 255 1.06 4.94 3.27
CA PHE A 255 1.86 3.71 3.26
C PHE A 255 3.38 3.94 3.35
N GLY A 256 3.82 5.18 3.15
CA GLY A 256 5.22 5.56 3.12
C GLY A 256 5.52 6.65 4.12
N LYS A 257 5.54 6.37 5.43
CA LYS A 257 5.97 7.36 6.44
C LYS A 257 7.38 7.90 6.18
N GLU A 258 8.26 7.10 5.59
CA GLU A 258 9.60 7.52 5.10
C GLU A 258 9.54 8.34 3.80
N TYR A 259 8.48 8.16 2.99
CA TYR A 259 8.22 8.90 1.75
C TYR A 259 7.26 10.08 1.94
N ALA A 260 6.69 10.29 3.14
CA ALA A 260 5.82 11.43 3.43
C ALA A 260 6.57 12.76 3.26
N MET A 261 7.88 12.77 3.54
CA MET A 261 8.78 13.89 3.21
C MET A 261 8.92 14.09 1.68
N LEU A 262 8.91 13.01 0.90
CA LEU A 262 9.02 13.04 -0.57
C LEU A 262 7.67 13.35 -1.26
N ALA A 263 6.54 13.10 -0.60
CA ALA A 263 5.20 13.39 -1.09
C ALA A 263 4.92 14.91 -1.18
N ASN A 264 5.74 15.73 -0.52
CA ASN A 264 5.69 17.19 -0.55
C ASN A 264 6.73 17.82 -1.50
N PHE A 265 7.54 17.03 -2.20
CA PHE A 265 8.50 17.57 -3.17
C PHE A 265 7.75 18.18 -4.37
N SER A 266 7.92 19.48 -4.58
CA SER A 266 7.43 20.20 -5.75
C SER A 266 8.15 19.71 -7.02
N GLU A 267 7.49 19.77 -8.18
CA GLU A 267 8.12 19.37 -9.45
C GLU A 267 9.21 20.34 -9.92
N HIS A 268 9.29 21.52 -9.30
CA HIS A 268 10.21 22.59 -9.67
C HIS A 268 11.12 22.96 -8.48
N PRO A 269 12.44 22.71 -8.58
CA PRO A 269 13.44 23.10 -7.58
C PRO A 269 13.52 24.62 -7.32
N SER A 270 12.84 25.44 -8.13
CA SER A 270 12.92 26.90 -8.13
C SER A 270 11.92 27.61 -7.20
N LEU A 271 11.18 26.89 -6.37
CA LEU A 271 10.12 27.46 -5.51
C LEU A 271 10.30 27.15 -4.00
N ASN A 272 11.52 26.84 -3.57
CA ASN A 272 11.89 26.74 -2.14
C ASN A 272 12.69 27.95 -1.68
#